data_AF-A0A3N4W011-F1
#
_entry.id   AF-A0A3N4W011-F1
#
_cell.length_a   1.000
_cell.length_b   1.000
_cell.length_c   1.000
_cell.angle_alpha   90.00
_cell.angle_beta   90.00
_cell.angle_gamma   90.00
#
_symmetry.space_group_name_H-M   'P 1'
#
loop_
_entity.id
_entity.type
_entity.pdbx_description
1 polymer ?
#
loop_
_entity_poly.entity_id
_entity_poly.type
_entity_poly.pdbx_seq_one_letter_code
_entity_poly.pdbx_strand_id
1 'polypeptide(L)'
;MNILLVSIGAIFGAVFRWQLGVWLNSTFQAVALGTLFANVAGCFLIGIALGLSLQDSQKLLFVTGFLGSFTTFSSLWAEIAEKLLQEKWWSVLTIFSLHTLGGLCATLLGIFLVRAMASGRFY
;
A
#
# COMPACT_ATOMS: atom_id res chain seq x y z
N MET A 1 -5.95 -8.08 23.12
CA MET A 1 -4.99 -7.25 22.37
C MET A 1 -3.68 -8.02 22.27
N ASN A 2 -3.28 -8.52 21.08
CA ASN A 2 -2.03 -9.28 20.94
C ASN A 2 -0.97 -8.42 20.24
N ILE A 3 -0.16 -7.73 21.05
CA ILE A 3 0.89 -6.81 20.59
C ILE A 3 1.93 -7.54 19.75
N LEU A 4 2.19 -8.82 20.03
CA LEU A 4 3.17 -9.62 19.29
C LEU A 4 2.77 -9.78 17.83
N LEU A 5 1.49 -10.03 17.54
CA LEU A 5 1.00 -10.15 16.16
C LEU A 5 1.17 -8.85 15.38
N VAL A 6 0.80 -7.71 15.99
CA VAL A 6 0.99 -6.40 15.37
C VAL A 6 2.48 -6.14 15.11
N SER A 7 3.33 -6.42 16.09
CA SER A 7 4.78 -6.18 16.01
C SER A 7 5.44 -7.01 14.92
N ILE A 8 5.11 -8.30 14.83
CA ILE A 8 5.66 -9.19 13.79
C ILE A 8 5.27 -8.68 12.40
N GLY A 9 3.97 -8.39 12.20
CA GLY A 9 3.51 -7.82 10.92
C GLY A 9 4.22 -6.51 10.61
N ALA A 10 4.35 -5.63 11.60
CA ALA A 10 4.97 -4.31 11.45
C ALA A 10 6.45 -4.40 11.05
N ILE A 11 7.20 -5.33 11.63
CA ILE A 11 8.61 -5.56 11.28
C ILE A 11 8.73 -5.94 9.80
N PHE A 12 7.97 -6.93 9.35
CA PHE A 12 8.03 -7.37 7.96
C PHE A 12 7.57 -6.30 6.97
N GLY A 13 6.46 -5.60 7.27
CA GLY A 13 5.96 -4.54 6.39
C GLY A 13 6.96 -3.39 6.27
N ALA A 14 7.55 -2.95 7.39
CA ALA A 14 8.57 -1.92 7.39
C ALA A 14 9.84 -2.33 6.62
N VAL A 15 10.33 -3.56 6.82
CA VAL A 15 11.52 -4.08 6.13
C VAL A 15 11.27 -4.16 4.62
N PHE A 16 10.12 -4.67 4.18
CA PHE A 16 9.80 -4.76 2.75
C PHE A 16 9.66 -3.39 2.11
N ARG A 17 8.98 -2.46 2.78
CA ARG A 17 8.86 -1.08 2.29
C ARG A 17 10.24 -0.41 2.18
N TRP A 18 11.09 -0.57 3.19
CA TRP A 18 12.45 -0.04 3.16
C TRP A 18 13.24 -0.63 1.98
N GLN A 19 13.18 -1.94 1.79
CA GLN A 19 13.91 -2.62 0.72
C GLN A 19 13.44 -2.17 -0.68
N LEU A 20 12.13 -2.01 -0.88
CA LEU A 20 11.56 -1.42 -2.09
C LEU A 20 12.07 0.01 -2.32
N GLY A 21 12.14 0.81 -1.24
CA GLY A 21 12.68 2.16 -1.31
C GLY A 21 14.14 2.18 -1.77
N VAL A 22 14.97 1.29 -1.24
CA VAL A 22 16.39 1.14 -1.64
C VAL A 22 16.53 0.76 -3.11
N TRP A 23 15.69 -0.16 -3.60
CA TRP A 23 15.81 -0.67 -4.96
C TRP A 23 15.22 0.24 -6.02
N LEU A 24 14.15 0.97 -5.72
CA LEU A 24 13.29 1.57 -6.74
C LEU A 24 13.12 3.09 -6.63
N ASN A 25 13.32 3.71 -5.45
CA ASN A 25 13.02 5.14 -5.31
C ASN A 25 13.96 6.04 -6.10
N SER A 26 15.21 5.61 -6.33
CA SER A 26 16.19 6.37 -7.11
C SER A 26 16.13 6.09 -8.62
N THR A 27 15.38 5.07 -9.05
CA THR A 27 15.33 4.63 -10.45
C THR A 27 14.66 5.65 -11.37
N PHE A 28 13.70 6.43 -10.86
CA PHE A 28 12.99 7.43 -11.64
C PHE A 28 12.80 8.72 -10.84
N GLN A 29 13.44 9.81 -11.27
CA GLN A 29 13.49 11.06 -10.51
C GLN A 29 12.12 11.74 -10.31
N ALA A 30 11.15 11.44 -11.19
CA ALA A 30 9.85 12.09 -11.13
C ALA A 30 8.94 11.50 -10.04
N VAL A 31 9.11 10.21 -9.70
CA VAL A 31 8.27 9.50 -8.72
C VAL A 31 9.09 8.44 -7.98
N ALA A 32 8.99 8.40 -6.64
CA ALA A 32 9.58 7.36 -5.81
C ALA A 32 8.86 6.01 -6.02
N LEU A 33 9.30 5.24 -7.02
CA LEU A 33 8.62 4.02 -7.47
C LEU A 33 8.46 2.96 -6.37
N GLY A 34 9.40 2.86 -5.43
CA GLY A 34 9.29 1.93 -4.30
C GLY A 34 8.16 2.32 -3.34
N THR A 35 8.04 3.61 -3.03
CA THR A 35 6.93 4.13 -2.22
C THR A 35 5.59 3.98 -2.93
N LEU A 36 5.54 4.29 -4.23
CA LEU A 36 4.34 4.10 -5.06
C LEU A 36 3.90 2.63 -5.07
N PHE A 37 4.83 1.72 -5.36
CA PHE A 37 4.55 0.30 -5.40
C PHE A 37 4.05 -0.20 -4.04
N ALA A 38 4.71 0.16 -2.95
CA ALA A 38 4.31 -0.27 -1.62
C ALA A 38 2.88 0.19 -1.27
N ASN A 39 2.56 1.46 -1.55
CA ASN A 39 1.23 2.01 -1.29
C ASN A 39 0.14 1.37 -2.17
N VAL A 40 0.35 1.26 -3.48
CA VAL A 40 -0.65 0.71 -4.41
C VAL A 40 -0.83 -0.79 -4.20
N ALA A 41 0.25 -1.54 -3.99
CA ALA A 41 0.17 -2.97 -3.65
C ALA A 41 -0.51 -3.17 -2.29
N GLY A 42 -0.22 -2.32 -1.31
CA GLY A 42 -0.90 -2.35 0.00
C GLY A 42 -2.40 -2.08 -0.12
N CYS A 43 -2.81 -1.13 -0.97
CA CYS A 43 -4.21 -0.88 -1.32
C CYS A 43 -4.88 -2.10 -1.97
N PHE A 44 -4.21 -2.77 -2.91
CA PHE A 44 -4.72 -4.02 -3.48
C PHE A 44 -4.90 -5.11 -2.42
N LEU A 45 -3.90 -5.31 -1.57
CA LEU A 45 -3.91 -6.33 -0.52
C LEU A 45 -4.98 -6.07 0.56
N ILE A 46 -5.22 -4.81 0.94
CA ILE A 46 -6.34 -4.50 1.85
C ILE A 46 -7.69 -4.75 1.16
N GLY A 47 -7.80 -4.50 -0.15
CA GLY A 47 -8.98 -4.87 -0.94
C GLY A 47 -9.27 -6.38 -0.88
N ILE A 48 -8.25 -7.21 -1.07
CA ILE A 48 -8.36 -8.67 -0.89
C ILE A 48 -8.79 -9.00 0.55
N ALA A 49 -8.12 -8.41 1.55
CA ALA A 49 -8.41 -8.67 2.96
C ALA A 49 -9.84 -8.28 3.35
N LEU A 50 -10.43 -7.24 2.74
CA LEU A 50 -11.83 -6.85 2.92
C LEU A 50 -12.81 -7.84 2.26
N GLY A 51 -12.42 -8.45 1.15
CA GLY A 51 -13.19 -9.52 0.51
C GLY A 51 -13.15 -10.84 1.28
N LEU A 52 -12.09 -11.07 2.07
CA LEU A 52 -11.91 -12.26 2.89
C LEU A 52 -12.53 -12.06 4.29
N SER A 53 -13.16 -13.10 4.83
CA SER A 53 -13.65 -13.10 6.22
C SER A 53 -12.52 -13.41 7.22
N LEU A 54 -11.56 -12.48 7.37
CA LEU A 54 -10.43 -12.64 8.28
C LEU A 54 -10.86 -12.61 9.76
N GLN A 55 -10.26 -13.49 10.56
CA GLN A 55 -10.36 -13.47 12.02
C GLN A 55 -9.59 -12.29 12.61
N ASP A 56 -9.91 -11.90 13.84
CA ASP A 56 -9.31 -10.72 14.48
C ASP A 56 -7.79 -10.82 14.65
N SER A 57 -7.27 -12.02 14.95
CA SER A 57 -5.83 -12.28 15.02
C SER A 57 -5.13 -12.04 13.68
N GLN A 58 -5.76 -12.45 12.57
CA GLN A 58 -5.26 -12.25 11.22
C GLN A 58 -5.29 -10.78 10.82
N LYS A 59 -6.33 -10.04 11.22
CA LYS A 59 -6.41 -8.58 11.01
C LYS A 59 -5.29 -7.85 11.76
N LEU A 60 -5.02 -8.21 13.02
CA LEU A 60 -3.94 -7.59 13.78
C LEU A 60 -2.57 -7.81 13.13
N LEU A 61 -2.28 -9.04 12.69
CA LEU A 61 -1.02 -9.37 12.02
C LEU A 61 -0.90 -8.70 10.65
N PHE A 62 -1.89 -8.91 9.78
CA PHE A 62 -1.79 -8.55 8.37
C PHE A 62 -2.23 -7.11 8.09
N VAL A 63 -3.39 -6.70 8.60
CA VAL A 63 -3.93 -5.37 8.31
C VAL A 63 -3.23 -4.31 9.16
N THR A 64 -3.30 -4.45 10.48
CA THR A 64 -2.72 -3.44 11.39
C THR A 64 -1.20 -3.47 11.40
N GLY A 65 -0.59 -4.65 11.50
CA GLY A 65 0.87 -4.80 11.51
C GLY A 65 1.48 -4.61 10.13
N PHE A 66 1.31 -5.60 9.25
CA PHE A 66 2.00 -5.63 7.96
C PHE A 66 1.58 -4.48 7.04
N LEU A 67 0.31 -4.39 6.64
CA LEU A 67 -0.14 -3.34 5.72
C LEU A 67 0.01 -1.94 6.29
N GLY A 68 -0.20 -1.77 7.60
CA GLY A 68 -0.02 -0.49 8.28
C GLY A 68 1.42 0.04 8.24
N SER A 69 2.43 -0.83 8.23
CA SER A 69 3.86 -0.46 8.15
C SER A 69 4.46 -0.55 6.74
N PHE A 70 3.87 -1.40 5.89
CA PHE A 70 4.21 -1.58 4.48
C PHE A 70 3.79 -0.38 3.65
N THR A 71 2.65 0.22 3.95
CA THR A 71 2.20 1.48 3.34
C THR A 71 2.67 2.68 4.16
N THR A 72 2.74 3.85 3.54
CA THR A 72 3.19 5.08 4.20
C THR A 72 2.57 6.33 3.59
N PHE A 73 1.90 7.10 4.42
CA PHE A 73 1.41 8.44 4.06
C PHE A 73 2.51 9.49 4.23
N SER A 74 3.38 9.35 5.23
CA SER A 74 4.43 10.33 5.52
C SER A 74 5.46 10.41 4.41
N SER A 75 5.86 9.29 3.79
CA SER A 75 6.79 9.31 2.66
C SER A 75 6.17 9.91 1.40
N LEU A 76 4.88 9.67 1.15
CA LEU A 76 4.13 10.32 0.06
C LEU A 76 4.14 11.86 0.24
N TRP A 77 3.82 12.36 1.43
CA TRP A 77 3.81 13.81 1.67
C TRP A 77 5.20 14.44 1.67
N ALA A 78 6.22 13.73 2.13
CA ALA A 78 7.60 14.20 2.02
C ALA A 78 7.98 14.41 0.54
N GLU A 79 7.63 13.46 -0.33
CA GLU A 79 7.87 13.55 -1.77
C GLU A 79 7.07 14.68 -2.42
N ILE A 80 5.77 14.79 -2.10
CA ILE A 80 4.91 15.87 -2.60
C ILE A 80 5.48 17.23 -2.17
N ALA A 81 5.87 17.39 -0.90
CA ALA A 81 6.43 18.63 -0.38
C ALA A 81 7.75 18.97 -1.09
N GLU A 82 8.62 17.99 -1.34
CA GLU A 82 9.85 18.18 -2.08
C GLU A 82 9.60 18.69 -3.51
N LYS A 83 8.66 18.07 -4.24
CA LYS A 83 8.31 18.51 -5.60
C LYS A 83 7.63 19.88 -5.61
N LEU A 84 6.83 20.18 -4.59
CA LEU A 84 6.16 21.46 -4.42
C LEU A 84 7.16 22.59 -4.20
N LEU A 85 8.17 22.38 -3.34
CA LEU A 85 9.25 23.34 -3.09
C LEU A 85 10.13 23.57 -4.34
N GLN A 86 10.17 22.60 -5.26
CA GLN A 86 10.82 22.73 -6.57
C GLN A 86 9.89 23.33 -7.64
N GLU A 87 8.69 23.78 -7.28
CA GLU A 87 7.66 24.32 -8.18
C GLU A 87 7.21 23.34 -9.28
N LYS A 88 7.39 22.03 -9.06
CA LYS A 88 7.05 20.96 -10.02
C LYS A 88 5.59 20.52 -9.86
N TRP A 89 4.65 21.42 -10.16
CA TRP A 89 3.21 21.22 -10.00
C TRP A 89 2.66 19.98 -10.75
N TRP A 90 3.15 19.72 -11.95
CA TRP A 90 2.76 18.52 -12.72
C TRP A 90 3.19 17.24 -12.02
N SER A 91 4.41 17.19 -11.47
CA SER A 91 4.88 16.03 -10.71
C SER A 91 4.05 15.83 -9.45
N VAL A 92 3.70 16.90 -8.73
CA VAL A 92 2.80 16.83 -7.57
C VAL A 92 1.46 16.21 -7.94
N LEU A 93 0.83 16.71 -9.00
CA LEU A 93 -0.46 16.19 -9.48
C LEU A 93 -0.34 14.71 -9.87
N THR A 94 0.69 14.34 -10.63
CA THR A 94 0.92 12.95 -11.04
C THR A 94 1.12 12.03 -9.83
N ILE A 95 2.01 12.36 -8.90
CA ILE A 95 2.28 11.55 -7.71
C ILE A 95 0.99 11.38 -6.89
N PHE A 96 0.29 12.49 -6.60
CA PHE A 96 -0.93 12.45 -5.82
C PHE A 96 -2.01 11.60 -6.49
N SER A 97 -2.25 11.77 -7.79
CA SER A 97 -3.22 10.98 -8.54
C SER A 97 -2.85 9.49 -8.60
N LEU A 98 -1.59 9.15 -8.83
CA LEU A 98 -1.13 7.75 -8.86
C LEU A 98 -1.34 7.05 -7.52
N HIS A 99 -1.04 7.72 -6.41
CA HIS A 99 -1.25 7.15 -5.08
C HIS A 99 -2.73 7.05 -4.71
N THR A 100 -3.52 8.08 -4.97
CA THR A 100 -4.93 8.14 -4.53
C THR A 100 -5.85 7.36 -5.46
N LEU A 101 -5.91 7.73 -6.74
CA LEU A 101 -6.76 7.05 -7.73
C LEU A 101 -6.24 5.64 -7.99
N GLY A 102 -4.93 5.47 -8.15
CA GLY A 102 -4.33 4.14 -8.31
C GLY A 102 -4.58 3.25 -7.09
N GLY A 103 -4.45 3.78 -5.86
CA GLY A 103 -4.79 3.06 -4.64
C GLY A 103 -6.26 2.68 -4.55
N LEU A 104 -7.18 3.58 -4.90
CA LEU A 104 -8.62 3.28 -4.92
C LEU A 104 -8.94 2.18 -5.94
N CYS A 105 -8.45 2.31 -7.17
CA CYS A 105 -8.62 1.30 -8.22
C CYS A 105 -8.06 -0.05 -7.77
N ALA A 106 -6.85 -0.08 -7.21
CA ALA A 106 -6.23 -1.30 -6.69
C ALA A 106 -7.07 -1.95 -5.58
N THR A 107 -7.61 -1.16 -4.65
CA THR A 107 -8.49 -1.66 -3.59
C THR A 107 -9.74 -2.33 -4.17
N LEU A 108 -10.41 -1.65 -5.11
CA LEU A 108 -11.61 -2.20 -5.77
C LEU A 108 -11.29 -3.48 -6.54
N LEU A 109 -10.17 -3.53 -7.26
CA LEU A 109 -9.71 -4.73 -7.96
C LEU A 109 -9.48 -5.90 -6.99
N GLY A 110 -8.87 -5.66 -5.83
CA GLY A 110 -8.67 -6.69 -4.80
C GLY A 110 -10.01 -7.27 -4.29
N ILE A 111 -11.00 -6.40 -4.03
CA ILE A 111 -12.34 -6.82 -3.62
C ILE A 111 -13.02 -7.65 -4.71
N PHE A 112 -12.98 -7.18 -5.96
CA PHE A 112 -13.62 -7.86 -7.09
C PHE A 112 -12.98 -9.21 -7.38
N LEU A 113 -11.66 -9.33 -7.25
CA LEU A 113 -10.95 -10.60 -7.43
C LEU A 113 -11.47 -11.66 -6.46
N VAL A 114 -11.59 -11.33 -5.17
CA VAL A 114 -12.10 -12.28 -4.16
C VAL A 114 -13.55 -12.65 -4.45
N ARG A 115 -14.39 -11.67 -4.81
CA ARG A 115 -15.79 -11.93 -5.17
C ARG A 115 -15.93 -12.85 -6.39
N ALA A 116 -15.14 -12.62 -7.43
CA ALA A 116 -15.15 -13.45 -8.63
C ALA A 116 -14.74 -14.91 -8.34
N MET A 117 -13.74 -15.10 -7.48
CA MET A 117 -13.33 -16.43 -7.03
C MET A 117 -14.39 -17.11 -6.14
N ALA A 118 -15.10 -16.34 -5.32
CA ALA A 118 -16.19 -16.87 -4.49
C ALA A 118 -17.44 -17.23 -5.33
N SER A 119 -17.78 -16.43 -6.34
CA SER A 119 -18.91 -16.71 -7.24
C SER A 119 -18.65 -17.89 -8.19
N GLY A 120 -17.38 -18.18 -8.51
CA GLY A 120 -17.01 -19.35 -9.30
C GLY A 120 -17.04 -20.69 -8.55
N ARG A 121 -17.37 -20.67 -7.25
CA ARG A 121 -17.42 -21.86 -6.37
C ARG A 121 -18.82 -22.49 -6.26
N PHE A 122 -19.74 -22.10 -7.13
CA PHE A 122 -21.08 -22.69 -7.31
C PHE A 122 -21.43 -22.79 -8.80
N TYR A 123 -20.80 -23.73 -9.51
CA TYR A 123 -21.37 -24.47 -10.64
C TYR A 123 -20.73 -25.86 -10.68
#